data_AF-A0A486XM19-F1
#
_entry.id   AF-A0A486XM19-F1
#
_cell.length_a   1.000
_cell.length_b   1.000
_cell.length_c   1.000
_cell.angle_alpha   90.00
_cell.angle_beta   90.00
_cell.angle_gamma   90.00
#
_symmetry.space_group_name_H-M   'P 1'
#
loop_
_entity.id
_entity.type
_entity.pdbx_description
1 polymer ?
#
loop_
_entity_poly.entity_id
_entity_poly.type
_entity_poly.pdbx_seq_one_letter_code
_entity_poly.pdbx_strand_id
1 'polypeptide(L)'
;METINQFIAAMSNAWQQADLLFLLGFGVFFLVVWFLPGLLALVFNRQHAGKIALLNIPAGFSWIAWLALLVWAVTGKLSDKLASKARLKPVL
;
A
#
# COMPACT_ATOMS: atom_id res chain seq x y z
N MET A 1 18.00 -30.28 -4.41
CA MET A 1 18.70 -29.90 -3.16
C MET A 1 19.77 -28.84 -3.42
N GLU A 2 20.58 -28.96 -4.47
CA GLU A 2 21.62 -27.97 -4.83
C GLU A 2 21.08 -26.55 -5.07
N THR A 3 19.99 -26.38 -5.83
CA THR A 3 19.40 -25.06 -6.13
C THR A 3 18.88 -24.34 -4.89
N ILE A 4 18.31 -25.08 -3.93
CA ILE A 4 17.83 -24.53 -2.66
C ILE A 4 19.03 -24.07 -1.82
N ASN A 5 20.09 -24.87 -1.75
CA ASN A 5 21.31 -24.52 -1.02
C ASN A 5 22.01 -23.30 -1.64
N GLN A 6 22.05 -23.20 -2.96
CA GLN A 6 22.57 -22.02 -3.67
C GLN A 6 21.75 -20.76 -3.37
N PHE A 7 20.42 -20.86 -3.34
CA PHE A 7 19.55 -19.75 -2.99
C PHE A 7 19.77 -19.27 -1.55
N ILE A 8 19.84 -20.21 -0.60
CA ILE A 8 20.13 -19.90 0.81
C ILE A 8 21.50 -19.24 0.95
N ALA A 9 22.53 -19.74 0.26
CA ALA A 9 23.87 -19.16 0.29
C ALA A 9 23.88 -17.73 -0.29
N ALA A 10 23.18 -17.49 -1.39
CA ALA A 10 23.06 -16.16 -1.98
C ALA A 10 22.38 -15.15 -1.03
N MET A 11 21.26 -15.56 -0.39
CA MET A 11 20.56 -14.73 0.60
C MET A 11 21.43 -14.46 1.84
N SER A 12 22.13 -15.49 2.33
CA SER A 12 23.04 -15.37 3.49
C SER A 12 24.18 -14.39 3.20
N ASN A 13 24.80 -14.49 2.02
CA ASN A 13 25.86 -13.57 1.62
C ASN A 13 25.36 -12.13 1.48
N ALA A 14 24.18 -11.93 0.88
CA ALA A 14 23.57 -10.61 0.77
C ALA A 14 23.24 -9.99 2.15
N TRP A 15 22.80 -10.82 3.11
CA TRP A 15 22.55 -10.37 4.48
C TRP A 15 23.83 -10.01 5.23
N GLN A 16 24.89 -10.80 5.08
CA GLN A 16 26.19 -10.50 5.71
C GLN A 16 26.86 -9.24 5.14
N GLN A 17 26.57 -8.91 3.88
CA GLN A 17 27.04 -7.70 3.21
C GLN A 17 26.04 -6.55 3.32
N ALA A 18 24.99 -6.65 4.15
CA ALA A 18 24.01 -5.58 4.29
C ALA A 18 24.60 -4.40 5.08
N ASP A 19 25.07 -3.38 4.38
CA ASP A 19 25.48 -2.11 4.97
C ASP A 19 24.29 -1.23 5.39
N LEU A 20 24.58 -0.23 6.23
CA LEU A 20 23.58 0.65 6.83
C LEU A 20 22.70 1.38 5.80
N LEU A 21 23.29 1.79 4.67
CA LEU A 21 22.56 2.40 3.55
C LEU A 21 21.54 1.42 2.93
N PHE A 22 21.94 0.16 2.73
CA PHE A 22 21.04 -0.87 2.23
C PHE A 22 19.88 -1.11 3.20
N LEU A 23 20.16 -1.22 4.50
CA LEU A 23 19.12 -1.42 5.52
C LEU A 23 18.15 -0.25 5.60
N LEU A 24 18.65 0.99 5.53
CA LEU A 24 17.79 2.18 5.51
C LEU A 24 16.95 2.26 4.23
N GLY A 25 17.57 2.02 3.06
CA GLY A 25 16.87 2.00 1.77
C GLY A 25 15.77 0.94 1.73
N PHE A 26 16.09 -0.28 2.17
CA PHE A 26 15.13 -1.37 2.29
C PHE A 26 14.03 -1.03 3.29
N GLY A 27 14.36 -0.48 4.46
CA GLY A 27 13.38 -0.09 5.47
C GLY A 27 12.40 0.97 4.96
N VAL A 28 12.89 2.00 4.27
CA VAL A 28 12.05 3.02 3.65
C VAL A 28 11.18 2.41 2.54
N PHE A 29 11.77 1.60 1.66
CA PHE A 29 11.02 0.91 0.61
C PHE A 29 9.91 0.02 1.19
N PHE A 30 10.24 -0.77 2.22
CA PHE A 30 9.30 -1.61 2.92
C PHE A 30 8.15 -0.80 3.53
N LEU A 31 8.45 0.32 4.20
CA LEU A 31 7.41 1.21 4.75
C LEU A 31 6.54 1.81 3.66
N VAL A 32 7.11 2.22 2.52
CA VAL A 32 6.35 2.77 1.39
C VAL A 32 5.40 1.72 0.81
N VAL A 33 5.87 0.48 0.63
CA VAL A 33 5.03 -0.61 0.14
C VAL A 33 3.98 -0.99 1.17
N TRP A 34 4.35 -1.14 2.44
CA TRP A 34 3.42 -1.46 3.52
C TRP A 34 2.32 -0.40 3.65
N PHE A 35 2.69 0.88 3.59
CA PHE A 35 1.78 2.03 3.66
C PHE A 35 1.22 2.52 2.34
N LEU A 36 1.40 1.76 1.26
CA LEU A 36 0.94 2.12 -0.09
C LEU A 36 -0.57 2.45 -0.16
N PRO A 37 -1.49 1.70 0.48
CA PRO A 37 -2.92 2.05 0.48
C PRO A 37 -3.20 3.40 1.14
N GLY A 38 -2.52 3.71 2.24
CA GLY A 38 -2.63 5.00 2.92
C GLY A 38 -2.09 6.15 2.07
N LEU A 39 -0.93 5.95 1.42
CA LEU A 39 -0.34 6.93 0.50
C LEU A 39 -1.26 7.21 -0.69
N LEU A 40 -1.82 6.16 -1.31
CA LEU A 40 -2.80 6.31 -2.37
C LEU A 40 -4.05 7.06 -1.90
N ALA A 41 -4.52 6.78 -0.68
CA ALA A 41 -5.66 7.49 -0.13
C ALA A 41 -5.37 8.99 0.09
N LEU A 42 -4.16 9.39 0.45
CA LEU A 42 -3.81 10.82 0.56
C LEU A 42 -3.89 11.58 -0.79
N VAL A 43 -3.79 10.87 -1.93
CA VAL A 43 -3.86 11.46 -3.27
C VAL A 43 -5.27 11.37 -3.85
N PHE A 44 -5.89 10.20 -3.73
CA PHE A 44 -7.17 9.88 -4.36
C PHE A 44 -8.35 10.06 -3.39
N ASN A 45 -8.23 9.71 -2.11
CA ASN A 45 -9.32 9.66 -1.15
C ASN A 45 -9.01 10.43 0.14
N ARG A 46 -8.65 11.72 0.01
CA ARG A 46 -8.18 12.57 1.13
C ARG A 46 -9.13 12.60 2.32
N GLN A 47 -10.44 12.49 2.07
CA GLN A 47 -11.47 12.47 3.10
C GLN A 47 -11.42 11.21 3.98
N HIS A 48 -11.04 10.06 3.41
CA HIS A 48 -10.94 8.79 4.15
C HIS A 48 -9.50 8.33 4.39
N ALA A 49 -8.50 9.11 3.99
CA ALA A 49 -7.10 8.77 4.13
C ALA A 49 -6.69 8.41 5.57
N GLY A 50 -7.18 9.16 6.57
CA GLY A 50 -6.92 8.84 7.97
C GLY A 50 -7.49 7.48 8.41
N LYS A 51 -8.69 7.12 7.93
CA LYS A 51 -9.31 5.81 8.23
C LYS A 51 -8.57 4.67 7.56
N ILE A 52 -8.19 4.85 6.29
CA ILE A 52 -7.44 3.86 5.53
C ILE A 52 -6.06 3.63 6.15
N ALA A 53 -5.36 4.70 6.56
CA ALA A 53 -4.07 4.59 7.23
C ALA A 53 -4.15 3.83 8.57
N LEU A 54 -5.19 4.08 9.37
CA LEU A 54 -5.42 3.37 10.63
C LEU A 54 -5.71 1.88 10.40
N LEU A 55 -6.56 1.56 9.42
CA LEU A 55 -6.88 0.19 9.03
C LEU A 55 -5.70 -0.55 8.39
N ASN A 56 -4.71 0.19 7.88
CA ASN A 56 -3.56 -0.42 7.23
C ASN A 56 -2.63 -1.16 8.22
N ILE A 57 -2.66 -0.76 9.51
CA ILE A 57 -1.90 -1.43 10.57
C ILE A 57 -2.38 -2.90 10.74
N PRO A 58 -3.67 -3.18 10.97
CA PRO A 58 -4.17 -4.55 11.00
C PRO A 58 -4.24 -5.20 9.61
N ALA A 59 -4.47 -4.43 8.53
CA ALA A 59 -4.54 -4.99 7.18
C ALA A 59 -3.19 -5.53 6.68
N GLY A 60 -2.06 -5.04 7.20
CA GLY A 60 -0.75 -5.60 6.88
C GLY A 60 -0.57 -7.08 7.29
N PHE A 61 -1.41 -7.59 8.21
CA PHE A 61 -1.43 -9.02 8.56
C PHE A 61 -2.21 -9.89 7.56
N SER A 62 -2.97 -9.29 6.64
CA SER A 62 -3.81 -10.02 5.68
C SER A 62 -3.72 -9.41 4.29
N TRP A 63 -3.21 -10.19 3.34
CA TRP A 63 -3.12 -9.81 1.92
C TRP A 63 -4.45 -9.35 1.33
N ILE A 64 -5.56 -10.01 1.69
CA ILE A 64 -6.89 -9.65 1.18
C ILE A 64 -7.33 -8.29 1.72
N ALA A 65 -7.12 -8.03 3.01
CA ALA A 65 -7.46 -6.74 3.62
C ALA A 65 -6.61 -5.61 3.03
N TRP A 66 -5.30 -5.86 2.83
CA TRP A 66 -4.39 -4.90 2.23
C TRP A 66 -4.80 -4.54 0.78
N LEU A 67 -5.17 -5.53 -0.03
CA LEU A 67 -5.70 -5.31 -1.39
C LEU A 67 -7.05 -4.58 -1.39
N ALA A 68 -7.95 -4.90 -0.47
CA ALA A 68 -9.24 -4.21 -0.35
C ALA A 68 -9.05 -2.71 -0.03
N LEU A 69 -8.09 -2.38 0.85
CA LEU A 69 -7.73 -0.99 1.14
C LEU A 69 -7.13 -0.28 -0.08
N LEU A 70 -6.33 -0.96 -0.92
CA LEU A 70 -5.85 -0.37 -2.17
C LEU A 70 -7.00 0.03 -3.09
N VAL A 71 -7.95 -0.88 -3.31
CA VAL A 71 -9.12 -0.59 -4.15
C VAL A 71 -9.93 0.56 -3.57
N TRP A 72 -10.16 0.58 -2.26
CA TRP A 72 -10.90 1.65 -1.60
C TRP A 72 -10.17 3.01 -1.64
N ALA A 73 -8.85 3.00 -1.50
CA ALA A 73 -8.01 4.19 -1.63
C ALA A 73 -8.16 4.84 -3.01
N VAL A 74 -8.21 4.05 -4.09
CA VAL A 74 -8.32 4.55 -5.46
C VAL A 74 -9.78 4.91 -5.82
N THR A 75 -10.76 4.14 -5.33
CA THR A 75 -12.17 4.27 -5.74
C THR A 75 -12.91 5.43 -5.07
N GLY A 76 -12.46 5.89 -3.89
CA GLY A 76 -13.16 6.94 -3.12
C GLY A 76 -13.46 8.22 -3.91
N LYS A 77 -12.47 8.76 -4.64
CA LYS A 77 -12.66 9.99 -5.45
C LYS A 77 -13.69 9.82 -6.57
N LEU A 78 -13.77 8.62 -7.13
CA LEU A 78 -14.64 8.34 -8.26
C LEU A 78 -16.09 8.34 -7.80
N SER A 79 -16.36 7.76 -6.63
CA SER A 79 -17.69 7.77 -6.00
C SER A 79 -18.17 9.19 -5.73
N ASP A 80 -17.34 10.06 -5.14
CA ASP A 80 -17.71 11.46 -4.84
C ASP A 80 -17.96 12.27 -6.12
N LYS A 81 -17.13 12.08 -7.16
CA LYS A 81 -17.34 12.74 -8.45
C LYS A 81 -18.64 12.30 -9.12
N LEU A 82 -18.98 11.02 -9.04
CA LEU A 82 -20.23 10.51 -9.59
C LEU A 82 -21.44 10.98 -8.77
N ALA A 83 -21.35 11.00 -7.45
CA ALA A 83 -22.39 11.54 -6.57
C ALA A 83 -22.65 13.03 -6.83
N SER A 84 -21.60 13.82 -7.05
CA SER A 84 -21.72 15.25 -7.41
C SER A 84 -22.37 15.45 -8.79
N LYS A 85 -22.06 14.59 -9.77
CA LYS A 85 -22.68 14.61 -11.10
C LYS A 85 -24.13 14.14 -11.09
N ALA A 86 -24.48 13.15 -10.26
CA ALA A 86 -25.86 12.68 -10.08
C ALA A 86 -26.76 13.74 -9.41
N ARG A 87 -26.18 14.75 -8.76
CA ARG A 87 -26.90 15.87 -8.13
C ARG A 87 -27.17 17.08 -9.05
N LEU A 88 -26.97 16.97 -10.37
CA LEU A 88 -27.37 17.98 -11.37
C LEU A 88 -28.05 17.23 -12.55
N LYS A 89 -29.28 17.50 -13.00
CA LYS A 89 -30.11 18.71 -13.09
C LYS A 89 -31.58 18.30 -12.84
N PRO A 90 -32.41 19.06 -12.09
CA PRO A 90 -33.85 18.85 -12.16
C PRO A 90 -34.29 19.09 -13.61
N VAL A 91 -34.93 18.07 -14.19
CA VAL A 91 -35.62 18.23 -15.48
C VAL A 91 -36.85 19.07 -15.16
N LEU A 92 -36.75 20.39 -15.42
CA LEU A 92 -37.90 21.31 -15.47
C LEU A 92 -38.74 20.97 -16.69
#